data_AF-A0A6I4W0J8-F1
#
_entry.id   AF-A0A6I4W0J8-F1
#
_cell.length_a   1.000
_cell.length_b   1.000
_cell.length_c   1.000
_cell.angle_alpha   90.00
_cell.angle_beta   90.00
_cell.angle_gamma   90.00
#
_symmetry.space_group_name_H-M   'P 1'
#
loop_
_entity.id
_entity.type
_entity.pdbx_description
1 polymer ?
#
loop_
_entity_poly.entity_id
_entity_poly.type
_entity_poly.pdbx_seq_one_letter_code
_entity_poly.pdbx_strand_id
1 'polypeptide(L)'
;MYYPLSTQDGHCLCSETDRLPSGQSREVYAVYPAPQSRKVTVWVPLAPPFTEVAIPSGSAPPAPGQTLSPQSASLAAPVIRSLKGTSEGVTESVDEDGGDTRVRLSTDVLFALNKADLTAKADDALRKVAAKIDASRGAVVKIDGYTDNSGNDAINNPLSRRRADAVQNRLKSLVNRQGVTFQSAGHGSADPIADNGTDEGRRKNRRVTVSFPRPPLAAPPASSPAPTATDGKLPVIASTRPHFTGVTADGNNFSFAVNALRREAGGLVVLTWTITNETDATKKAEAGLAKEGTLSYSAPGATGARLFDSAGQLRYWPMQDSADVCLCTQTVSGFHSDLEPHQGVTLSDVFFAPPEVRTVNVELPWYSSAVTLKNLTIS
;
A
#
# COMPACT_ATOMS: atom_id res chain seq x y z
N MET A 1 -9.62 2.50 6.95
CA MET A 1 -9.76 3.90 6.51
C MET A 1 -11.18 4.36 6.77
N TYR A 2 -11.34 5.44 7.51
CA TYR A 2 -12.65 6.02 7.83
C TYR A 2 -12.86 7.23 6.92
N TYR A 3 -14.01 7.30 6.25
CA TYR A 3 -14.39 8.45 5.42
C TYR A 3 -15.34 9.37 6.17
N PRO A 4 -15.45 10.66 5.76
CA PRO A 4 -16.44 11.55 6.33
C PRO A 4 -17.85 10.95 6.20
N LEU A 5 -18.68 11.16 7.22
CA LEU A 5 -20.10 10.83 7.18
C LEU A 5 -20.80 11.65 6.10
N SER A 6 -21.90 11.13 5.57
CA SER A 6 -22.75 11.83 4.62
C SER A 6 -24.23 11.68 4.97
N THR A 7 -25.08 12.55 4.43
CA THR A 7 -26.53 12.38 4.43
C THR A 7 -26.95 11.28 3.45
N GLN A 8 -28.18 10.77 3.56
CA GLN A 8 -28.73 9.79 2.61
C GLN A 8 -28.71 10.28 1.16
N ASP A 9 -28.81 11.59 0.95
CA ASP A 9 -28.76 12.21 -0.38
C ASP A 9 -27.32 12.41 -0.90
N GLY A 10 -26.30 11.95 -0.15
CA GLY A 10 -24.90 11.94 -0.57
C GLY A 10 -24.10 13.18 -0.20
N HIS A 11 -24.68 14.16 0.50
CA HIS A 11 -23.94 15.35 0.94
C HIS A 11 -23.01 15.01 2.10
N CYS A 12 -21.73 15.38 1.98
CA CYS A 12 -20.75 15.18 3.02
C CYS A 12 -21.08 16.03 4.26
N LEU A 13 -20.94 15.45 5.45
CA LEU A 13 -20.88 16.20 6.71
C LEU A 13 -19.48 16.78 6.90
N CYS A 14 -19.05 17.58 5.94
CA CYS A 14 -17.80 18.29 5.94
C CYS A 14 -17.97 19.67 5.32
N SER A 15 -17.00 20.55 5.52
CA SER A 15 -16.99 21.84 4.84
C SER A 15 -16.85 21.65 3.34
N GLU A 16 -17.74 22.26 2.57
CA GLU A 16 -17.53 22.43 1.14
C GLU A 16 -16.44 23.48 0.90
N THR A 17 -15.40 23.08 0.18
CA THR A 17 -14.29 23.97 -0.18
C THR A 17 -14.47 24.47 -1.61
N ASP A 18 -14.86 25.74 -1.73
CA ASP A 18 -14.74 26.51 -2.96
C ASP A 18 -13.31 27.02 -3.17
N ARG A 19 -13.08 27.80 -4.23
CA ARG A 19 -11.79 28.47 -4.47
C ARG A 19 -11.40 29.34 -3.27
N LEU A 20 -10.23 29.07 -2.69
CA LEU A 20 -9.62 29.88 -1.65
C LEU A 20 -8.75 30.97 -2.31
N PRO A 21 -9.09 32.27 -2.17
CA PRO A 21 -8.28 33.34 -2.74
C PRO A 21 -6.87 33.38 -2.16
N SER A 22 -5.92 33.90 -2.93
CA SER A 22 -4.53 34.06 -2.49
C SER A 22 -4.44 34.86 -1.18
N GLY A 23 -3.64 34.35 -0.25
CA GLY A 23 -3.43 34.97 1.06
C GLY A 23 -4.58 34.82 2.06
N GLN A 24 -5.70 34.19 1.68
CA GLN A 24 -6.79 33.91 2.61
C GLN A 24 -6.67 32.53 3.25
N SER A 25 -7.15 32.43 4.49
CA SER A 25 -7.26 31.17 5.24
C SER A 25 -8.72 30.88 5.53
N ARG A 26 -9.08 29.60 5.55
CA ARG A 26 -10.42 29.14 5.92
C ARG A 26 -10.29 27.94 6.83
N GLU A 27 -11.07 27.95 7.91
CA GLU A 27 -11.24 26.77 8.75
C GLU A 27 -12.21 25.80 8.07
N VAL A 28 -11.84 24.52 8.06
CA VAL A 28 -12.64 23.44 7.48
C VAL A 28 -12.79 22.32 8.49
N TYR A 29 -13.89 21.58 8.39
CA TYR A 29 -14.17 20.43 9.24
C TYR A 29 -14.64 19.24 8.41
N ALA A 30 -14.53 18.04 8.98
CA ALA A 30 -15.18 16.84 8.49
C ALA A 30 -15.58 15.96 9.68
N VAL A 31 -16.79 15.41 9.64
CA VAL A 31 -17.33 14.54 10.69
C VAL A 31 -17.12 13.10 10.28
N TYR A 32 -16.58 12.27 11.16
CA TYR A 32 -16.27 10.86 10.90
C TYR A 32 -17.01 9.94 11.86
N PRO A 33 -17.27 8.68 11.47
CA PRO A 33 -17.66 7.65 12.42
C PRO A 33 -16.54 7.43 13.45
N ALA A 34 -16.91 7.27 14.72
CA ALA A 34 -15.95 7.12 15.80
C ALA A 34 -15.14 5.81 15.64
N PRO A 35 -13.81 5.89 15.50
CA PRO A 35 -12.98 4.70 15.43
C PRO A 35 -12.83 4.07 16.82
N GLN A 36 -12.54 2.77 16.87
CA GLN A 36 -12.29 2.08 18.14
C GLN A 36 -10.95 2.46 18.78
N SER A 37 -10.01 3.01 18.00
CA SER A 37 -8.70 3.44 18.48
C SER A 37 -8.75 4.83 19.11
N ARG A 38 -7.93 5.07 20.13
CA ARG A 38 -7.72 6.40 20.73
C ARG A 38 -6.72 7.27 19.98
N LYS A 39 -6.07 6.72 18.96
CA LYS A 39 -5.15 7.43 18.07
C LYS A 39 -5.42 7.05 16.62
N VAL A 40 -5.29 8.01 15.73
CA VAL A 40 -5.48 7.80 14.29
C VAL A 40 -4.40 8.48 13.49
N THR A 41 -4.21 8.01 12.26
CA THR A 41 -3.51 8.77 11.23
C THR A 41 -4.55 9.54 10.43
N VAL A 42 -4.38 10.86 10.35
CA VAL A 42 -5.21 11.74 9.52
C VAL A 42 -4.51 11.95 8.19
N TRP A 43 -5.21 11.58 7.11
CA TRP A 43 -4.73 11.72 5.74
C TRP A 43 -5.42 12.91 5.05
N VAL A 44 -4.64 13.79 4.42
CA VAL A 44 -5.16 14.90 3.61
C VAL A 44 -4.51 14.81 2.22
N PRO A 45 -5.27 14.85 1.11
CA PRO A 45 -4.75 14.57 -0.23
C PRO A 45 -3.50 15.36 -0.66
N LEU A 46 -3.27 16.55 -0.09
CA LEU A 46 -2.18 17.47 -0.46
C LEU A 46 -1.15 17.68 0.66
N ALA A 47 -1.18 16.89 1.73
CA ALA A 47 -0.23 16.99 2.83
C ALA A 47 0.30 15.62 3.23
N PRO A 48 1.52 15.54 3.79
CA PRO A 48 1.97 14.34 4.48
C PRO A 48 0.97 13.92 5.57
N PRO A 49 0.84 12.62 5.87
CA PRO A 49 -0.05 12.14 6.91
C PRO A 49 0.31 12.71 8.28
N PHE A 50 -0.70 13.09 9.05
CA PHE A 50 -0.54 13.40 10.47
C PHE A 50 -0.76 12.12 11.26
N THR A 51 0.31 11.53 11.78
CA THR A 51 0.23 10.27 12.54
C THR A 51 0.03 10.49 14.02
N GLU A 52 -0.44 9.44 14.72
CA GLU A 52 -0.60 9.44 16.18
C GLU A 52 -1.50 10.57 16.72
N VAL A 53 -2.43 11.06 15.90
CA VAL A 53 -3.39 12.10 16.28
C VAL A 53 -4.31 11.51 17.34
N ALA A 54 -4.20 12.03 18.56
CA ALA A 54 -5.02 11.58 19.68
C ALA A 54 -6.48 11.98 19.45
N ILE A 55 -7.39 11.05 19.73
CA ILE A 55 -8.82 11.32 19.78
C ILE A 55 -9.17 11.62 21.23
N PRO A 56 -9.44 12.88 21.58
CA PRO A 56 -9.82 13.24 22.94
C PRO A 56 -11.14 12.56 23.31
N SER A 57 -11.28 12.22 24.59
CA SER A 57 -12.53 11.70 25.13
C SER A 57 -13.52 12.85 25.38
N GLY A 58 -14.79 12.64 25.09
CA GLY A 58 -15.86 13.61 25.33
C GLY A 58 -16.48 14.16 24.05
N SER A 59 -17.44 15.08 24.20
CA SER A 59 -18.10 15.77 23.09
C SER A 59 -17.35 17.05 22.73
N ALA A 60 -17.09 17.26 21.44
CA ALA A 60 -16.67 18.57 20.93
C ALA A 60 -17.92 19.44 20.66
N PRO A 61 -17.86 20.76 20.87
CA PRO A 61 -18.88 21.66 20.37
C PRO A 61 -18.95 21.58 18.83
N PRO A 62 -20.10 21.87 18.21
CA PRO A 62 -20.20 21.98 16.75
C PRO A 62 -19.15 22.95 16.21
N ALA A 63 -18.61 22.65 15.03
CA ALA A 63 -17.69 23.58 14.36
C ALA A 63 -18.40 24.93 14.08
N PRO A 64 -17.68 26.06 14.04
CA PRO A 64 -18.28 27.35 13.71
C PRO A 64 -19.11 27.28 12.41
N GLY A 65 -20.39 27.64 12.49
CA GLY A 65 -21.33 27.56 11.35
C GLY A 65 -22.06 26.21 11.18
N GLN A 66 -21.79 25.20 12.01
CA GLN A 66 -22.63 24.00 12.08
C GLN A 66 -23.87 24.22 12.96
N THR A 67 -25.03 23.92 12.40
CA THR A 67 -26.25 23.55 13.14
C THR A 67 -26.55 22.08 12.87
N LEU A 68 -25.63 21.18 13.23
CA LEU A 68 -25.94 19.75 13.21
C LEU A 68 -26.92 19.46 14.34
N SER A 69 -28.21 19.46 14.04
CA SER A 69 -29.19 18.78 14.88
C SER A 69 -29.15 17.30 14.50
N PRO A 70 -28.68 16.39 15.40
CA PRO A 70 -28.59 14.95 15.09
C PRO A 70 -29.94 14.32 14.72
N GLN A 71 -31.04 15.02 14.94
CA GLN A 71 -32.41 14.59 14.70
C GLN A 71 -32.95 14.99 13.32
N SER A 72 -32.29 15.89 12.57
CA SER A 72 -32.84 16.44 11.32
C SER A 72 -32.13 15.97 10.03
N ALA A 73 -31.05 15.20 10.12
CA ALA A 73 -30.36 14.65 8.96
C ALA A 73 -30.37 13.12 9.02
N SER A 74 -31.07 12.49 8.07
CA SER A 74 -30.99 11.05 7.88
C SER A 74 -29.59 10.72 7.35
N LEU A 75 -28.75 10.13 8.20
CA LEU A 75 -27.36 9.80 7.84
C LEU A 75 -27.30 8.54 6.98
N ALA A 76 -26.41 8.55 6.00
CA ALA A 76 -26.03 7.33 5.29
C ALA A 76 -25.22 6.41 6.20
N ALA A 77 -25.12 5.14 5.81
CA ALA A 77 -24.24 4.20 6.49
C ALA A 77 -22.77 4.68 6.40
N PRO A 78 -21.99 4.59 7.49
CA PRO A 78 -20.60 5.03 7.49
C PRO A 78 -19.76 4.23 6.49
N VAL A 79 -18.94 4.93 5.71
CA VAL A 79 -18.00 4.29 4.79
C VAL A 79 -16.68 4.03 5.51
N ILE A 80 -16.44 2.76 5.83
CA ILE A 80 -15.20 2.27 6.44
C ILE A 80 -14.60 1.23 5.50
N ARG A 81 -13.40 1.51 4.98
CA ARG A 81 -12.71 0.64 4.03
C ARG A 81 -11.48 0.01 4.65
N SER A 82 -11.25 -1.26 4.38
CA SER A 82 -10.01 -1.94 4.80
C SER A 82 -8.82 -1.40 4.03
N LEU A 83 -7.67 -1.33 4.69
CA LEU A 83 -6.41 -1.05 4.00
C LEU A 83 -5.84 -2.34 3.42
N LYS A 84 -5.19 -2.21 2.27
CA LYS A 84 -4.47 -3.22 1.52
C LYS A 84 -3.01 -2.81 1.39
N GLY A 85 -2.10 -3.67 1.82
CA GLY A 85 -0.67 -3.55 1.55
C GLY A 85 -0.24 -4.63 0.56
N THR A 86 0.60 -4.28 -0.41
CA THR A 86 1.13 -5.24 -1.39
C THR A 86 2.64 -5.23 -1.37
N SER A 87 3.25 -6.41 -1.28
CA SER A 87 4.67 -6.63 -1.53
C SER A 87 4.86 -7.65 -2.65
N GLU A 88 5.89 -7.46 -3.48
CA GLU A 88 6.15 -8.30 -4.64
C GLU A 88 7.64 -8.57 -4.79
N GLY A 89 8.00 -9.84 -4.86
CA GLY A 89 9.31 -10.35 -5.25
C GLY A 89 9.21 -11.26 -6.45
N VAL A 90 10.35 -11.80 -6.87
CA VAL A 90 10.43 -12.71 -8.03
C VAL A 90 9.69 -14.03 -7.79
N THR A 91 9.69 -14.49 -6.53
CA THR A 91 9.12 -15.80 -6.13
C THR A 91 7.75 -15.68 -5.51
N GLU A 92 7.49 -14.61 -4.77
CA GLU A 92 6.27 -14.42 -4.01
C GLU A 92 5.73 -12.99 -4.17
N SER A 93 4.41 -12.85 -4.17
CA SER A 93 3.75 -11.59 -3.85
C SER A 93 2.82 -11.78 -2.67
N VAL A 94 2.70 -10.78 -1.81
CA VAL A 94 1.89 -10.82 -0.60
C VAL A 94 0.95 -9.64 -0.63
N ASP A 95 -0.35 -9.91 -0.60
CA ASP A 95 -1.37 -8.92 -0.30
C ASP A 95 -1.81 -9.09 1.15
N GLU A 96 -1.91 -7.99 1.88
CA GLU A 96 -2.48 -7.98 3.22
C GLU A 96 -3.67 -7.03 3.25
N ASP A 97 -4.86 -7.60 3.28
CA ASP A 97 -6.13 -6.90 3.37
C ASP A 97 -6.61 -6.93 4.83
N GLY A 98 -7.49 -6.01 5.24
CA GLY A 98 -7.89 -5.73 6.64
C GLY A 98 -8.33 -6.89 7.57
N GLY A 99 -8.29 -8.15 7.12
CA GLY A 99 -8.37 -9.34 7.96
C GLY A 99 -7.52 -10.54 7.50
N ASP A 100 -6.96 -10.54 6.29
CA ASP A 100 -6.32 -11.71 5.68
C ASP A 100 -4.98 -11.35 5.01
N THR A 101 -4.03 -12.28 5.09
CA THR A 101 -2.80 -12.30 4.31
C THR A 101 -2.95 -13.31 3.18
N ARG A 102 -2.65 -12.89 1.95
CA ARG A 102 -2.66 -13.73 0.75
C ARG A 102 -1.28 -13.73 0.11
N VAL A 103 -0.59 -14.86 0.18
CA VAL A 103 0.70 -15.06 -0.48
C VAL A 103 0.48 -15.78 -1.81
N ARG A 104 0.90 -15.19 -2.93
CA ARG A 104 0.94 -15.82 -4.24
C ARG A 104 2.36 -16.24 -4.56
N LEU A 105 2.55 -17.52 -4.82
CA LEU A 105 3.84 -18.12 -5.13
C LEU A 105 3.88 -18.47 -6.61
N SER A 106 4.97 -18.10 -7.28
CA SER A 106 5.19 -18.45 -8.69
C SER A 106 5.35 -19.95 -8.86
N THR A 107 4.51 -20.56 -9.69
CA THR A 107 4.58 -22.00 -10.01
C THR A 107 5.92 -22.37 -10.65
N ASP A 108 6.51 -21.47 -11.43
CA ASP A 108 7.80 -21.70 -12.10
C ASP A 108 8.97 -21.81 -11.11
N VAL A 109 8.79 -21.28 -9.88
CA VAL A 109 9.75 -21.45 -8.79
C VAL A 109 9.41 -22.69 -7.96
N LEU A 110 8.12 -22.91 -7.71
CA LEU A 110 7.66 -24.01 -6.86
C LEU A 110 7.86 -25.39 -7.51
N PHE A 111 7.69 -25.50 -8.82
CA PHE A 111 7.61 -26.78 -9.52
C PHE A 111 8.45 -26.79 -10.80
N ALA A 112 8.90 -27.99 -11.18
CA ALA A 112 9.38 -28.21 -12.53
C ALA A 112 8.23 -28.14 -13.56
N LEU A 113 8.57 -27.87 -14.83
CA LEU A 113 7.60 -27.75 -15.93
C LEU A 113 6.65 -28.96 -15.97
N ASN A 114 5.34 -28.70 -16.01
CA ASN A 114 4.26 -29.70 -16.03
C ASN A 114 4.28 -30.74 -14.90
N LYS A 115 5.06 -30.52 -13.84
CA LYS A 115 5.10 -31.38 -12.65
C LYS A 115 4.43 -30.71 -11.46
N ALA A 116 4.15 -31.54 -10.45
CA ALA A 116 3.67 -31.13 -9.13
C ALA A 116 4.70 -31.45 -8.02
N ASP A 117 5.90 -31.90 -8.39
CA ASP A 117 6.99 -32.13 -7.45
C ASP A 117 7.63 -30.79 -7.06
N LEU A 118 7.73 -30.53 -5.75
CA LEU A 118 8.31 -29.31 -5.22
C LEU A 118 9.83 -29.28 -5.45
N THR A 119 10.34 -28.13 -5.89
CA THR A 119 11.79 -27.91 -6.02
C THR A 119 12.42 -27.58 -4.66
N ALA A 120 13.76 -27.59 -4.58
CA ALA A 120 14.47 -27.11 -3.38
C ALA A 120 14.15 -25.63 -3.06
N LYS A 121 14.07 -24.78 -4.10
CA LYS A 121 13.69 -23.36 -3.94
C LYS A 121 12.26 -23.20 -3.41
N ALA A 122 11.38 -24.15 -3.74
CA ALA A 122 10.03 -24.18 -3.19
C ALA A 122 10.05 -24.35 -1.67
N ASP A 123 10.99 -25.12 -1.13
CA ASP A 123 11.10 -25.36 0.31
C ASP A 123 11.37 -24.07 1.09
N ASP A 124 12.35 -23.29 0.62
CA ASP A 124 12.72 -22.01 1.25
C ASP A 124 11.54 -21.02 1.24
N ALA A 125 10.83 -20.94 0.11
CA ALA A 125 9.64 -20.09 0.00
C ALA A 125 8.52 -20.56 0.96
N LEU A 126 8.24 -21.87 1.00
CA LEU A 126 7.21 -22.43 1.87
C LEU A 126 7.54 -22.33 3.36
N ARG A 127 8.82 -22.33 3.75
CA ARG A 127 9.24 -22.03 5.13
C ARG A 127 8.91 -20.61 5.54
N LYS A 128 9.13 -19.63 4.66
CA LYS A 128 8.74 -18.23 4.91
C LYS A 128 7.22 -18.09 5.06
N VAL A 129 6.46 -18.79 4.21
CA VAL A 129 4.99 -18.82 4.32
C VAL A 129 4.55 -19.50 5.62
N ALA A 130 5.16 -20.61 6.02
CA ALA A 130 4.86 -21.28 7.28
C ALA A 130 5.10 -20.38 8.49
N ALA A 131 6.21 -19.62 8.51
CA ALA A 131 6.48 -18.64 9.57
C ALA A 131 5.39 -17.55 9.64
N LYS A 132 4.91 -17.06 8.49
CA LYS A 132 3.79 -16.09 8.43
C LYS A 132 2.48 -16.71 8.95
N ILE A 133 2.20 -17.98 8.61
CA ILE A 133 1.03 -18.71 9.13
C ILE A 133 1.14 -18.89 10.65
N ASP A 134 2.31 -19.23 11.18
CA ASP A 134 2.54 -19.40 12.62
C ASP A 134 2.33 -18.09 13.39
N ALA A 135 2.66 -16.94 12.79
CA ALA A 135 2.42 -15.62 13.38
C ALA A 135 0.94 -15.16 13.32
N SER A 136 0.08 -15.86 12.58
CA SER A 136 -1.32 -15.45 12.38
C SER A 136 -2.27 -15.86 13.52
N ARG A 137 -3.48 -15.26 13.54
CA ARG A 137 -4.57 -15.59 14.50
C ARG A 137 -5.63 -16.57 13.99
N GLY A 138 -5.47 -17.09 12.78
CA GLY A 138 -6.50 -17.91 12.11
C GLY A 138 -6.29 -19.41 12.21
N ALA A 139 -7.37 -20.19 12.27
CA ALA A 139 -7.32 -21.64 12.24
C ALA A 139 -7.41 -22.24 10.83
N VAL A 140 -7.74 -21.46 9.79
CA VAL A 140 -7.92 -21.98 8.42
C VAL A 140 -6.91 -21.36 7.47
N VAL A 141 -6.21 -22.21 6.72
CA VAL A 141 -5.31 -21.84 5.62
C VAL A 141 -5.88 -22.41 4.33
N LYS A 142 -6.17 -21.54 3.36
CA LYS A 142 -6.65 -21.92 2.02
C LYS A 142 -5.51 -21.92 1.02
N ILE A 143 -5.47 -22.91 0.14
CA ILE A 143 -4.42 -23.12 -0.85
C ILE A 143 -5.08 -23.35 -2.21
N ASP A 144 -4.94 -22.40 -3.11
CA ASP A 144 -5.60 -22.39 -4.41
C ASP A 144 -4.55 -22.43 -5.52
N GLY A 145 -4.58 -23.49 -6.34
CA GLY A 145 -3.70 -23.66 -7.48
C GLY A 145 -4.32 -23.12 -8.77
N TYR A 146 -3.52 -22.45 -9.60
CA TYR A 146 -3.92 -21.89 -10.89
C TYR A 146 -2.87 -22.19 -11.98
N THR A 147 -3.33 -22.23 -13.23
CA THR A 147 -2.50 -22.32 -14.45
C THR A 147 -2.67 -21.05 -15.28
N ASP A 148 -1.92 -20.94 -16.38
CA ASP A 148 -2.27 -20.02 -17.46
C ASP A 148 -3.31 -20.66 -18.39
N ASN A 149 -3.62 -19.99 -19.49
CA ASN A 149 -4.55 -20.48 -20.51
C ASN A 149 -3.93 -21.45 -21.52
N SER A 150 -2.69 -21.91 -21.32
CA SER A 150 -2.06 -22.90 -22.20
C SER A 150 -2.63 -24.29 -21.91
N GLY A 151 -2.96 -25.05 -22.95
CA GLY A 151 -3.58 -26.38 -22.79
C GLY A 151 -5.10 -26.33 -22.67
N ASN A 152 -5.70 -27.36 -22.07
CA ASN A 152 -7.15 -27.46 -21.89
C ASN A 152 -7.50 -27.79 -20.43
N ASP A 153 -8.78 -27.64 -20.08
CA ASP A 153 -9.28 -27.84 -18.72
C ASP A 153 -9.04 -29.25 -18.18
N ALA A 154 -9.10 -30.27 -19.05
CA ALA A 154 -8.81 -31.65 -18.68
C ALA A 154 -7.35 -31.86 -18.23
N ILE A 155 -6.43 -30.97 -18.62
CA ILE A 155 -5.04 -30.94 -18.17
C ILE A 155 -4.88 -29.97 -16.98
N ASN A 156 -5.43 -28.76 -17.09
CA ASN A 156 -5.18 -27.66 -16.15
C ASN A 156 -5.87 -27.86 -14.80
N ASN A 157 -7.09 -28.39 -14.77
CA ASN A 157 -7.82 -28.64 -13.52
C ASN A 157 -7.10 -29.68 -12.64
N PRO A 158 -6.74 -30.88 -13.13
CA PRO A 158 -6.03 -31.83 -12.28
C PRO A 158 -4.59 -31.39 -11.97
N LEU A 159 -3.91 -30.65 -12.87
CA LEU A 159 -2.56 -30.14 -12.60
C LEU A 159 -2.55 -29.10 -11.48
N SER A 160 -3.43 -28.10 -11.55
CA SER A 160 -3.56 -27.08 -10.52
C SER A 160 -3.93 -27.70 -9.16
N ARG A 161 -4.85 -28.69 -9.14
CA ARG A 161 -5.23 -29.41 -7.92
C ARG A 161 -4.04 -30.15 -7.29
N ARG A 162 -3.29 -30.93 -8.09
CA ARG A 162 -2.11 -31.66 -7.59
C ARG A 162 -1.05 -30.72 -7.00
N ARG A 163 -0.85 -29.56 -7.63
CA ARG A 163 0.10 -28.54 -7.13
C ARG A 163 -0.36 -27.93 -5.79
N ALA A 164 -1.64 -27.61 -5.67
CA ALA A 164 -2.21 -27.14 -4.42
C ALA A 164 -2.08 -28.18 -3.30
N ASP A 165 -2.36 -29.46 -3.60
CA ASP A 165 -2.23 -30.56 -2.65
C ASP A 165 -0.76 -30.79 -2.22
N ALA A 166 0.20 -30.66 -3.14
CA ALA A 166 1.63 -30.76 -2.82
C ALA A 166 2.08 -29.64 -1.87
N VAL A 167 1.67 -28.40 -2.13
CA VAL A 167 1.95 -27.25 -1.25
C VAL A 167 1.29 -27.44 0.12
N GLN A 168 0.05 -27.92 0.16
CA GLN A 168 -0.64 -28.24 1.41
C GLN A 168 0.13 -29.24 2.25
N ASN A 169 0.54 -30.36 1.64
CA ASN A 169 1.25 -31.42 2.35
C ASN A 169 2.58 -30.91 2.90
N ARG A 170 3.28 -30.05 2.14
CA ARG A 170 4.52 -29.47 2.63
C ARG A 170 4.30 -28.46 3.76
N LEU A 171 3.34 -27.55 3.64
CA LEU A 171 3.03 -26.57 4.68
C LEU A 171 2.59 -27.23 5.99
N LYS A 172 1.81 -28.32 5.94
CA LYS A 172 1.45 -29.14 7.11
C LYS A 172 2.69 -29.64 7.88
N SER A 173 3.80 -29.90 7.19
CA SER A 173 5.05 -30.35 7.82
C SER A 173 5.94 -29.21 8.35
N LEU A 174 5.68 -27.96 7.95
CA LEU A 174 6.50 -26.80 8.28
C LEU A 174 5.87 -25.88 9.32
N VAL A 175 4.54 -25.81 9.36
CA VAL A 175 3.77 -25.02 10.33
C VAL A 175 3.81 -25.70 11.69
N ASN A 176 4.28 -24.97 12.71
CA ASN A 176 4.44 -25.51 14.06
C ASN A 176 3.18 -25.31 14.91
N ARG A 177 2.34 -24.34 14.55
CA ARG A 177 1.14 -24.00 15.28
C ARG A 177 0.07 -25.09 15.15
N GLN A 178 -0.42 -25.56 16.28
CA GLN A 178 -1.52 -26.53 16.34
C GLN A 178 -2.87 -25.90 16.02
N GLY A 179 -3.85 -26.72 15.65
CA GLY A 179 -5.22 -26.27 15.34
C GLY A 179 -5.37 -25.59 13.97
N VAL A 180 -4.34 -25.66 13.12
CA VAL A 180 -4.40 -25.15 11.74
C VAL A 180 -4.99 -26.22 10.81
N THR A 181 -6.12 -25.88 10.20
CA THR A 181 -6.82 -26.66 9.17
C THR A 181 -6.43 -26.12 7.80
N PHE A 182 -5.98 -27.01 6.92
CA PHE A 182 -5.64 -26.67 5.54
C PHE A 182 -6.72 -27.13 4.58
N GLN A 183 -7.04 -26.28 3.61
CA GLN A 183 -7.99 -26.56 2.54
C GLN A 183 -7.32 -26.28 1.19
N SER A 184 -7.27 -27.27 0.30
CA SER A 184 -6.70 -27.12 -1.04
C SER A 184 -7.76 -27.23 -2.14
N ALA A 185 -7.61 -26.41 -3.17
CA ALA A 185 -8.41 -26.44 -4.39
C ALA A 185 -7.56 -26.14 -5.63
N GLY A 186 -8.00 -26.64 -6.79
CA GLY A 186 -7.39 -26.36 -8.09
C GLY A 186 -8.44 -25.74 -9.00
N HIS A 187 -8.08 -24.64 -9.66
CA HIS A 187 -9.00 -23.82 -10.46
C HIS A 187 -8.66 -23.79 -11.95
N GLY A 188 -7.64 -24.55 -12.37
CA GLY A 188 -7.16 -24.52 -13.75
C GLY A 188 -6.79 -23.11 -14.18
N SER A 189 -7.28 -22.70 -15.35
CA SER A 189 -7.02 -21.39 -15.96
C SER A 189 -8.01 -20.29 -15.53
N ALA A 190 -8.93 -20.59 -14.61
CA ALA A 190 -9.90 -19.62 -14.12
C ALA A 190 -9.23 -18.48 -13.31
N ASP A 191 -9.95 -17.37 -13.16
CA ASP A 191 -9.53 -16.19 -12.38
C ASP A 191 -8.10 -15.69 -12.70
N PRO A 192 -7.83 -15.30 -13.96
CA PRO A 192 -6.55 -14.73 -14.34
C PRO A 192 -6.33 -13.38 -13.63
N ILE A 193 -5.11 -13.15 -13.14
CA ILE A 193 -4.70 -11.91 -12.46
C ILE A 193 -3.87 -10.99 -13.36
N ALA A 194 -3.52 -11.46 -14.55
CA ALA A 194 -2.81 -10.71 -15.57
C ALA A 194 -3.24 -11.19 -16.97
N ASP A 195 -2.90 -10.41 -17.99
CA ASP A 195 -3.25 -10.71 -19.37
C ASP A 195 -2.55 -11.99 -19.89
N ASN A 196 -3.33 -13.00 -20.24
CA ASN A 196 -2.84 -14.24 -20.84
C ASN A 196 -2.28 -14.05 -22.27
N GLY A 197 -2.51 -12.91 -22.91
CA GLY A 197 -1.89 -12.56 -24.20
C GLY A 197 -0.37 -12.41 -24.12
N THR A 198 0.17 -12.03 -22.95
CA THR A 198 1.60 -11.77 -22.75
C THR A 198 2.31 -12.89 -22.00
N ASP A 199 3.61 -13.12 -22.28
CA ASP A 199 4.41 -14.09 -21.52
C ASP A 199 4.51 -13.75 -20.04
N GLU A 200 4.65 -12.47 -19.71
CA GLU A 200 4.69 -12.00 -18.33
C GLU A 200 3.37 -12.27 -17.62
N GLY A 201 2.23 -11.97 -18.25
CA GLY A 201 0.92 -12.20 -17.66
C GLY A 201 0.61 -13.69 -17.49
N ARG A 202 0.96 -14.55 -18.46
CA ARG A 202 0.88 -16.02 -18.29
C ARG A 202 1.70 -16.49 -17.09
N ARG A 203 2.93 -15.98 -16.93
CA ARG A 203 3.79 -16.31 -15.77
C ARG A 203 3.16 -15.89 -14.44
N LYS A 204 2.52 -14.72 -14.37
CA LYS A 204 1.77 -14.28 -13.18
C LYS A 204 0.54 -15.16 -12.90
N ASN A 205 -0.13 -15.63 -13.95
CA ASN A 205 -1.30 -16.51 -13.82
C ASN A 205 -0.95 -17.91 -13.32
N ARG A 206 0.22 -18.46 -13.71
CA ARG A 206 0.78 -19.71 -13.15
C ARG A 206 1.22 -19.53 -11.70
N ARG A 207 0.30 -19.69 -10.76
CA ARG A 207 0.53 -19.43 -9.33
C ARG A 207 -0.12 -20.45 -8.40
N VAL A 208 0.39 -20.52 -7.18
CA VAL A 208 -0.33 -21.09 -6.02
C VAL A 208 -0.58 -19.96 -5.02
N THR A 209 -1.81 -19.79 -4.58
CA THR A 209 -2.22 -18.77 -3.63
C THR A 209 -2.46 -19.40 -2.27
N VAL A 210 -1.82 -18.89 -1.22
CA VAL A 210 -1.99 -19.32 0.18
C VAL A 210 -2.61 -18.16 0.95
N SER A 211 -3.84 -18.34 1.46
CA SER A 211 -4.58 -17.30 2.18
C SER A 211 -4.86 -17.73 3.62
N PHE A 212 -4.61 -16.84 4.57
CA PHE A 212 -4.81 -17.07 6.00
C PHE A 212 -5.07 -15.74 6.74
N PRO A 213 -5.74 -15.74 7.90
CA PRO A 213 -5.99 -14.51 8.63
C PRO A 213 -4.72 -13.74 8.98
N ARG A 214 -4.78 -12.41 9.00
CA ARG A 214 -3.64 -11.56 9.29
C ARG A 214 -3.18 -11.73 10.75
N PRO A 215 -1.87 -11.65 11.04
CA PRO A 215 -1.39 -11.42 12.39
C PRO A 215 -2.01 -10.15 13.00
N PRO A 216 -2.28 -10.10 14.31
CA PRO A 216 -2.64 -8.86 14.97
C PRO A 216 -1.51 -7.85 14.74
N LEU A 217 -1.85 -6.62 14.38
CA LEU A 217 -0.87 -5.54 14.37
C LEU A 217 -0.23 -5.50 15.76
N ALA A 218 1.10 -5.55 15.83
CA ALA A 218 1.81 -5.33 17.07
C ALA A 218 1.31 -3.99 17.65
N ALA A 219 0.86 -4.02 18.91
CA ALA A 219 0.50 -2.78 19.59
C ALA A 219 1.69 -1.82 19.45
N PRO A 220 1.46 -0.55 19.07
CA PRO A 220 2.55 0.40 18.97
C PRO A 220 3.33 0.41 20.28
N PRO A 221 4.66 0.54 20.25
CA PRO A 221 5.44 0.66 21.48
C PRO A 221 4.82 1.78 22.31
N ALA A 222 4.60 1.49 23.60
CA ALA A 222 3.99 2.42 24.52
C ALA A 222 4.78 3.74 24.51
N SER A 223 4.13 4.79 24.00
CA SER A 223 4.44 6.21 24.20
C SER A 223 5.92 6.58 24.17
N SER A 224 6.44 6.97 23.00
CA SER A 224 7.36 8.11 23.01
C SER A 224 6.59 9.33 23.50
N PRO A 225 7.10 10.10 24.48
CA PRO A 225 6.42 11.30 24.94
C PRO A 225 6.21 12.24 23.75
N ALA A 226 4.99 12.78 23.64
CA ALA A 226 4.70 13.84 22.68
C ALA A 226 5.70 14.98 22.92
N PRO A 227 6.28 15.59 21.87
CA PRO A 227 7.08 16.78 22.05
C PRO A 227 6.15 17.87 22.62
N THR A 228 6.47 18.33 23.84
CA THR A 228 5.72 19.38 24.50
C THR A 228 5.90 20.68 23.72
N ALA A 229 4.80 21.33 23.35
CA ALA A 229 4.85 22.69 22.82
C ALA A 229 5.22 23.63 23.97
N THR A 230 6.36 24.31 23.86
CA THR A 230 6.75 25.41 24.76
C THR A 230 6.37 26.73 24.09
N ASP A 231 5.77 27.65 24.84
CA ASP A 231 5.52 29.04 24.42
C ASP A 231 4.63 29.24 23.17
N GLY A 232 3.64 28.36 22.95
CA GLY A 232 2.66 28.54 21.88
C GLY A 232 3.22 28.39 20.45
N LYS A 233 4.45 27.86 20.31
CA LYS A 233 5.01 27.45 19.03
C LYS A 233 5.03 25.92 18.95
N LEU A 234 4.51 25.37 17.86
CA LEU A 234 4.66 23.95 17.55
C LEU A 234 6.17 23.63 17.51
N PRO A 235 6.63 22.52 18.12
CA PRO A 235 8.02 22.12 18.04
C PRO A 235 8.38 21.92 16.56
N VAL A 236 9.34 22.71 16.07
CA VAL A 236 10.05 22.36 14.84
C VAL A 236 10.83 21.10 15.19
N ILE A 237 10.25 19.94 14.91
CA ILE A 237 11.02 18.70 14.87
C ILE A 237 12.03 18.95 13.76
N ALA A 238 13.25 19.30 14.15
CA ALA A 238 14.40 19.29 13.27
C ALA A 238 14.57 17.83 12.84
N SER A 239 13.82 17.42 11.81
CA SER A 239 14.17 16.26 11.03
C SER A 239 15.57 16.59 10.53
N THR A 240 16.59 15.92 11.05
CA THR A 240 17.81 15.69 10.29
C THR A 240 17.35 14.94 9.04
N ARG A 241 16.86 15.69 8.04
CA ARG A 241 16.43 15.13 6.77
C ARG A 241 17.71 14.62 6.14
N PRO A 242 17.81 13.35 5.79
CA PRO A 242 18.82 12.96 4.82
C PRO A 242 18.52 13.78 3.56
N HIS A 243 19.26 14.88 3.36
CA HIS A 243 19.19 15.65 2.12
C HIS A 243 19.94 14.84 1.08
N PHE A 244 19.23 13.89 0.47
CA PHE A 244 19.76 13.20 -0.70
C PHE A 244 19.44 14.06 -1.91
N THR A 245 20.43 14.80 -2.38
CA THR A 245 20.41 15.44 -3.69
C THR A 245 21.07 14.50 -4.69
N GLY A 246 20.34 14.12 -5.73
CA GLY A 246 20.96 13.65 -6.95
C GLY A 246 20.44 12.33 -7.47
N VAL A 247 19.41 12.41 -8.31
CA VAL A 247 19.50 11.82 -9.65
C VAL A 247 18.87 12.82 -10.62
N THR A 248 19.70 13.58 -11.34
CA THR A 248 19.33 14.09 -12.67
C THR A 248 19.35 12.88 -13.59
N ALA A 249 18.18 12.34 -13.91
CA ALA A 249 18.11 11.32 -14.93
C ALA A 249 18.13 12.03 -16.28
N ASP A 250 19.29 11.96 -16.93
CA ASP A 250 19.49 12.38 -18.32
C ASP A 250 18.30 11.95 -19.17
N GLY A 251 17.55 12.94 -19.67
CA GLY A 251 16.40 12.76 -20.56
C GLY A 251 15.24 13.72 -20.35
N ASN A 252 14.81 13.98 -19.09
CA ASN A 252 13.57 14.72 -18.81
C ASN A 252 13.70 15.94 -17.88
N ASN A 253 14.90 16.26 -17.37
CA ASN A 253 15.20 17.48 -16.62
C ASN A 253 14.36 17.72 -15.34
N PHE A 254 14.13 16.66 -14.55
CA PHE A 254 13.60 16.76 -13.19
C PHE A 254 14.63 16.29 -12.16
N SER A 255 14.59 16.84 -10.95
CA SER A 255 15.33 16.35 -9.79
C SER A 255 14.40 15.79 -8.71
N PHE A 256 14.93 14.86 -7.89
CA PHE A 256 14.18 14.16 -6.85
C PHE A 256 14.95 14.19 -5.53
N ALA A 257 14.27 14.52 -4.45
CA ALA A 257 14.83 14.54 -3.10
C ALA A 257 13.91 13.79 -2.12
N VAL A 258 14.47 12.85 -1.35
CA VAL A 258 13.74 12.19 -0.25
C VAL A 258 13.81 13.10 0.98
N ASN A 259 12.66 13.64 1.38
CA ASN A 259 12.56 14.55 2.53
C ASN A 259 12.52 13.78 3.85
N ALA A 260 11.81 12.65 3.87
CA ALA A 260 11.66 11.79 5.04
C ALA A 260 11.32 10.35 4.63
N LEU A 261 11.84 9.39 5.39
CA LEU A 261 11.46 7.98 5.32
C LEU A 261 11.34 7.45 6.76
N ARG A 262 10.11 7.32 7.24
CA ARG A 262 9.84 7.10 8.66
C ARG A 262 8.87 5.97 8.88
N ARG A 263 9.14 5.14 9.89
CA ARG A 263 8.21 4.14 10.38
C ARG A 263 7.29 4.74 11.43
N GLU A 264 6.00 4.60 11.20
CA GLU A 264 4.94 5.09 12.06
C GLU A 264 4.32 3.94 12.87
N ALA A 265 3.52 4.30 13.87
CA ALA A 265 2.78 3.34 14.68
C ALA A 265 1.90 2.43 13.80
N GLY A 266 1.79 1.15 14.17
CA GLY A 266 1.09 0.14 13.36
C GLY A 266 1.92 -0.45 12.21
N GLY A 267 3.21 -0.10 12.10
CA GLY A 267 4.14 -0.71 11.16
C GLY A 267 4.16 -0.06 9.77
N LEU A 268 3.42 1.02 9.58
CA LEU A 268 3.39 1.78 8.33
C LEU A 268 4.72 2.51 8.11
N VAL A 269 5.13 2.64 6.85
CA VAL A 269 6.29 3.46 6.46
C VAL A 269 5.78 4.60 5.60
N VAL A 270 6.09 5.83 5.98
CA VAL A 270 5.73 7.04 5.24
C VAL A 270 6.98 7.55 4.53
N LEU A 271 6.91 7.63 3.21
CA LEU A 271 7.87 8.32 2.38
C LEU A 271 7.33 9.71 2.06
N THR A 272 8.13 10.74 2.31
CA THR A 272 7.87 12.10 1.82
C THR A 272 9.02 12.52 0.92
N TRP A 273 8.72 13.03 -0.26
CA TRP A 273 9.72 13.33 -1.28
C TRP A 273 9.31 14.53 -2.14
N THR A 274 10.29 15.21 -2.76
CA THR A 274 10.07 16.37 -3.63
C THR A 274 10.51 16.03 -5.05
N ILE A 275 9.71 16.43 -6.03
CA ILE A 275 10.08 16.50 -7.45
C ILE A 275 10.22 17.96 -7.86
N THR A 276 11.29 18.33 -8.56
CA THR A 276 11.55 19.70 -9.03
C THR A 276 11.79 19.71 -10.54
N ASN A 277 11.14 20.62 -11.27
CA ASN A 277 11.45 20.88 -12.67
C ASN A 277 12.73 21.70 -12.78
N GLU A 278 13.79 21.15 -13.35
CA GLU A 278 15.08 21.84 -13.47
C GLU A 278 15.25 22.58 -14.81
N THR A 279 14.20 22.65 -15.65
CA THR A 279 14.24 23.35 -16.94
C THR A 279 13.79 24.78 -16.85
N ASP A 280 14.17 25.56 -17.87
CA ASP A 280 13.66 26.91 -18.12
C ASP A 280 12.27 26.93 -18.77
N ALA A 281 11.57 25.79 -18.86
CA ALA A 281 10.23 25.70 -19.44
C ALA A 281 9.26 24.95 -18.52
N THR A 282 7.97 25.27 -18.62
CA THR A 282 6.93 24.52 -17.91
C THR A 282 6.86 23.07 -18.39
N LYS A 283 6.81 22.11 -17.45
CA LYS A 283 6.76 20.67 -17.75
C LYS A 283 5.55 20.02 -17.10
N LYS A 284 4.86 19.17 -17.86
CA LYS A 284 3.80 18.30 -17.33
C LYS A 284 4.42 17.20 -16.46
N ALA A 285 4.18 17.24 -15.16
CA ALA A 285 4.58 16.16 -14.26
C ALA A 285 3.84 14.85 -14.57
N GLU A 286 2.62 14.91 -15.14
CA GLU A 286 1.84 13.73 -15.57
C GLU A 286 2.58 12.87 -16.61
N ALA A 287 3.38 13.46 -17.51
CA ALA A 287 4.10 12.70 -18.53
C ALA A 287 5.20 11.79 -17.92
N GLY A 288 5.75 12.23 -16.77
CA GLY A 288 6.73 11.47 -16.02
C GLY A 288 6.11 10.58 -14.95
N LEU A 289 4.85 10.75 -14.56
CA LEU A 289 4.19 9.89 -13.56
C LEU A 289 3.33 8.80 -14.24
N ALA A 290 2.72 9.09 -15.40
CA ALA A 290 1.62 8.30 -15.96
C ALA A 290 1.91 7.52 -17.27
N LYS A 291 3.17 7.41 -17.72
CA LYS A 291 3.55 6.62 -18.92
C LYS A 291 4.78 5.74 -18.59
N GLU A 292 4.91 4.50 -19.05
CA GLU A 292 4.42 3.85 -20.28
C GLU A 292 3.83 2.44 -20.02
N GLY A 293 2.67 2.14 -20.63
CA GLY A 293 2.26 0.78 -20.99
C GLY A 293 1.98 -0.21 -19.85
N THR A 294 0.69 -0.36 -19.51
CA THR A 294 0.11 -1.62 -18.99
C THR A 294 0.69 -2.22 -17.70
N LEU A 295 0.47 -1.56 -16.56
CA LEU A 295 0.05 -2.25 -15.33
C LEU A 295 -1.02 -1.40 -14.62
N SER A 296 -2.27 -1.56 -15.05
CA SER A 296 -3.44 -0.96 -14.40
C SER A 296 -3.65 -1.55 -13.01
N TYR A 297 -3.72 -0.68 -11.99
CA TYR A 297 -4.54 -0.87 -10.78
C TYR A 297 -5.24 0.49 -10.55
N SER A 298 -6.13 0.81 -11.50
CA SER A 298 -6.61 2.13 -11.91
C SER A 298 -7.15 3.09 -10.81
N ALA A 299 -6.22 3.89 -10.24
CA ALA A 299 -6.19 5.33 -9.88
C ALA A 299 -7.46 6.12 -9.41
N PRO A 300 -7.29 7.09 -8.47
CA PRO A 300 -6.80 8.44 -8.85
C PRO A 300 -5.74 9.05 -7.89
N GLY A 301 -4.55 8.44 -7.80
CA GLY A 301 -3.37 9.04 -7.14
C GLY A 301 -2.08 8.70 -7.88
N ALA A 302 -1.07 9.58 -7.80
CA ALA A 302 0.14 9.54 -8.62
C ALA A 302 1.00 8.31 -8.31
N THR A 303 0.91 7.29 -9.17
CA THR A 303 1.88 6.26 -9.64
C THR A 303 3.23 6.05 -8.93
N GLY A 304 3.30 6.34 -7.63
CA GLY A 304 4.43 6.91 -6.88
C GLY A 304 5.75 6.17 -6.84
N ALA A 305 6.54 6.50 -5.83
CA ALA A 305 7.75 5.77 -5.54
C ALA A 305 7.43 4.37 -5.02
N ARG A 306 8.34 3.42 -5.20
CA ARG A 306 8.27 2.08 -4.60
C ARG A 306 9.43 1.92 -3.64
N LEU A 307 9.24 1.13 -2.59
CA LEU A 307 10.35 0.76 -1.72
C LEU A 307 10.85 -0.61 -2.15
N PHE A 308 12.16 -0.79 -2.30
CA PHE A 308 12.77 -2.08 -2.57
C PHE A 308 13.69 -2.47 -1.42
N ASP A 309 13.33 -3.54 -0.70
CA ASP A 309 14.21 -4.21 0.24
C ASP A 309 15.15 -5.15 -0.52
N SER A 310 16.41 -4.75 -0.61
CA SER A 310 17.44 -5.51 -1.30
C SER A 310 17.83 -6.81 -0.58
N ALA A 311 17.66 -6.89 0.74
CA ALA A 311 17.95 -8.11 1.50
C ALA A 311 16.84 -9.15 1.30
N GLY A 312 15.59 -8.71 1.37
CA GLY A 312 14.42 -9.55 1.11
C GLY A 312 14.16 -9.83 -0.38
N GLN A 313 14.75 -9.02 -1.29
CA GLN A 313 14.39 -8.98 -2.71
C GLN A 313 12.89 -8.73 -2.93
N LEU A 314 12.31 -7.86 -2.11
CA LEU A 314 10.89 -7.52 -2.10
C LEU A 314 10.69 -6.04 -2.43
N ARG A 315 9.75 -5.75 -3.32
CA ARG A 315 9.22 -4.42 -3.57
C ARG A 315 7.95 -4.21 -2.76
N TYR A 316 7.80 -3.06 -2.14
CA TYR A 316 6.58 -2.63 -1.45
C TYR A 316 5.91 -1.57 -2.30
N TRP A 317 4.61 -1.79 -2.54
CA TRP A 317 3.76 -0.85 -3.24
C TRP A 317 3.06 0.08 -2.26
N PRO A 318 2.70 1.31 -2.69
CA PRO A 318 1.85 2.18 -1.89
C PRO A 318 0.58 1.45 -1.46
N MET A 319 0.18 1.64 -0.21
CA MET A 319 -1.03 1.07 0.35
C MET A 319 -2.25 1.60 -0.36
N GLN A 320 -3.31 0.80 -0.39
CA GLN A 320 -4.59 1.16 -0.96
C GLN A 320 -5.72 0.89 0.04
N ASP A 321 -6.90 1.41 -0.23
CA ASP A 321 -8.12 0.92 0.39
C ASP A 321 -8.73 -0.25 -0.41
N SER A 322 -9.85 -0.79 0.07
CA SER A 322 -10.57 -1.88 -0.59
C SER A 322 -11.33 -1.46 -1.87
N ALA A 323 -11.20 -0.21 -2.32
CA ALA A 323 -11.67 0.27 -3.61
C ALA A 323 -10.49 0.75 -4.49
N ASP A 324 -9.29 0.24 -4.20
CA ASP A 324 -8.06 0.51 -4.94
C ASP A 324 -7.64 1.99 -4.93
N VAL A 325 -8.14 2.79 -3.97
CA VAL A 325 -7.72 4.19 -3.77
C VAL A 325 -6.40 4.19 -2.99
N CYS A 326 -5.38 4.78 -3.59
CA CYS A 326 -4.04 4.87 -3.00
C CYS A 326 -4.00 5.77 -1.75
N LEU A 327 -3.26 5.34 -0.72
CA LEU A 327 -2.83 6.17 0.40
C LEU A 327 -1.53 6.87 0.03
N CYS A 328 -1.64 7.76 -0.94
CA CYS A 328 -0.58 8.62 -1.42
C CYS A 328 -1.16 9.99 -1.80
N THR A 329 -0.29 10.97 -2.02
CA THR A 329 -0.69 12.30 -2.48
C THR A 329 -1.50 12.14 -3.77
N GLN A 330 -2.77 12.50 -3.72
CA GLN A 330 -3.65 12.37 -4.87
C GLN A 330 -3.42 13.58 -5.77
N THR A 331 -3.08 13.33 -7.02
CA THR A 331 -3.17 14.36 -8.07
C THR A 331 -4.64 14.45 -8.45
N VAL A 332 -5.37 15.39 -7.87
CA VAL A 332 -6.82 15.54 -8.14
C VAL A 332 -7.06 15.75 -9.63
N SER A 333 -8.13 15.15 -10.17
CA SER A 333 -8.52 15.34 -11.57
C SER A 333 -8.69 16.83 -11.89
N GLY A 334 -7.95 17.33 -12.87
CA GLY A 334 -7.90 18.75 -13.23
C GLY A 334 -6.71 19.53 -12.62
N PHE A 335 -5.95 18.92 -11.73
CA PHE A 335 -4.60 19.38 -11.40
C PHE A 335 -3.65 18.92 -12.49
N HIS A 336 -3.74 19.57 -13.66
CA HIS A 336 -2.68 19.51 -14.65
C HIS A 336 -1.45 20.16 -14.01
N SER A 337 -0.63 19.34 -13.37
CA SER A 337 0.61 19.75 -12.70
C SER A 337 1.67 20.08 -13.74
N ASP A 338 1.45 21.19 -14.41
CA ASP A 338 2.48 21.97 -15.06
C ASP A 338 3.38 22.50 -13.95
N LEU A 339 4.55 21.90 -13.79
CA LEU A 339 5.60 22.43 -12.93
C LEU A 339 6.28 23.55 -13.71
N GLU A 340 6.21 24.76 -13.20
CA GLU A 340 6.96 25.91 -13.69
C GLU A 340 8.48 25.65 -13.56
N PRO A 341 9.31 26.42 -14.29
CA PRO A 341 10.76 26.37 -14.12
C PRO A 341 11.19 26.47 -12.66
N HIS A 342 12.04 25.54 -12.21
CA HIS A 342 12.54 25.41 -10.84
C HIS A 342 11.47 25.20 -9.76
N GLN A 343 10.21 24.96 -10.14
CA GLN A 343 9.15 24.66 -9.19
C GLN A 343 9.27 23.23 -8.68
N GLY A 344 9.21 23.09 -7.35
CA GLY A 344 9.15 21.82 -6.65
C GLY A 344 7.77 21.52 -6.07
N VAL A 345 7.36 20.26 -6.09
CA VAL A 345 6.17 19.76 -5.38
C VAL A 345 6.57 18.62 -4.46
N THR A 346 6.04 18.65 -3.24
CA THR A 346 6.22 17.57 -2.25
C THR A 346 5.06 16.58 -2.30
N LEU A 347 5.40 15.30 -2.34
CA LEU A 347 4.51 14.17 -2.42
C LEU A 347 4.75 13.24 -1.22
N SER A 348 3.77 12.39 -0.91
CA SER A 348 3.89 11.37 0.13
C SER A 348 3.22 10.07 -0.27
N ASP A 349 3.84 8.95 0.10
CA ASP A 349 3.38 7.59 -0.15
C ASP A 349 3.45 6.79 1.16
N VAL A 350 2.42 6.00 1.44
CA VAL A 350 2.38 5.11 2.61
C VAL A 350 2.57 3.67 2.18
N PHE A 351 3.46 2.95 2.86
CA PHE A 351 3.77 1.55 2.58
C PHE A 351 3.54 0.71 3.82
N PHE A 352 3.29 -0.58 3.60
CA PHE A 352 3.39 -1.58 4.66
C PHE A 352 4.71 -2.34 4.50
N ALA A 353 5.67 -2.09 5.39
CA ALA A 353 6.94 -2.82 5.43
C ALA A 353 7.08 -3.52 6.79
N PRO A 354 7.53 -4.78 6.86
CA PRO A 354 7.75 -5.45 8.15
C PRO A 354 8.78 -4.74 9.04
N PRO A 355 8.69 -4.86 10.38
CA PRO A 355 9.60 -4.20 11.33
C PRO A 355 11.08 -4.58 11.17
N GLU A 356 11.37 -5.77 10.65
CA GLU A 356 12.71 -6.26 10.34
C GLU A 356 13.37 -5.50 9.19
N VAL A 357 12.58 -4.87 8.31
CA VAL A 357 13.09 -4.05 7.22
C VAL A 357 13.54 -2.69 7.77
N ARG A 358 14.86 -2.46 7.81
CA ARG A 358 15.46 -1.22 8.32
C ARG A 358 16.00 -0.31 7.24
N THR A 359 16.31 -0.87 6.08
CA THR A 359 16.91 -0.15 4.96
C THR A 359 16.22 -0.56 3.67
N VAL A 360 15.95 0.40 2.80
CA VAL A 360 15.32 0.18 1.50
C VAL A 360 15.95 1.06 0.44
N ASN A 361 15.78 0.69 -0.81
CA ASN A 361 15.97 1.58 -1.94
C ASN A 361 14.62 2.22 -2.30
N VAL A 362 14.63 3.45 -2.80
CA VAL A 362 13.44 4.07 -3.39
C VAL A 362 13.56 3.97 -4.91
N GLU A 363 12.61 3.28 -5.55
CA GLU A 363 12.53 3.10 -7.00
C GLU A 363 11.46 4.03 -7.59
N LEU A 364 11.81 4.79 -8.62
CA LEU A 364 10.88 5.61 -9.41
C LEU A 364 10.67 4.93 -10.77
N PRO A 365 9.52 4.27 -11.00
CA PRO A 365 9.37 3.26 -12.05
C PRO A 365 9.07 3.83 -13.45
N TRP A 366 8.88 5.13 -13.57
CA TRP A 366 8.35 5.81 -14.76
C TRP A 366 9.42 6.42 -15.69
N TYR A 367 10.68 6.04 -15.48
CA TYR A 367 11.77 6.34 -16.40
C TYR A 367 12.07 5.12 -17.27
N SER A 368 12.63 5.36 -18.47
CA SER A 368 13.17 4.32 -19.36
C SER A 368 14.17 3.38 -18.66
N SER A 369 14.73 3.82 -17.53
CA SER A 369 15.44 3.01 -16.54
C SER A 369 15.07 3.47 -15.14
N ALA A 370 14.67 2.55 -14.26
CA ALA A 370 14.21 2.88 -12.91
C ALA A 370 15.28 3.67 -12.14
N VAL A 371 14.95 4.91 -11.76
CA VAL A 371 15.82 5.70 -10.89
C VAL A 371 15.76 5.08 -9.50
N THR A 372 16.92 4.70 -8.96
CA THR A 372 17.00 4.00 -7.68
C THR A 372 17.88 4.78 -6.70
N LEU A 373 17.27 5.33 -5.66
CA LEU A 373 17.98 5.90 -4.52
C LEU A 373 18.29 4.77 -3.53
N LYS A 374 19.56 4.50 -3.26
CA LYS A 374 19.98 3.26 -2.57
C LYS A 374 20.22 3.46 -1.08
N ASN A 375 20.00 2.38 -0.32
CA ASN A 375 20.39 2.24 1.09
C ASN A 375 19.82 3.33 2.01
N LEU A 376 18.59 3.76 1.77
CA LEU A 376 17.88 4.71 2.62
C LEU A 376 17.42 4.01 3.90
N THR A 377 17.72 4.61 5.04
CA THR A 377 17.34 4.06 6.35
C THR A 377 15.93 4.50 6.70
N ILE A 378 15.11 3.55 7.15
CA ILE A 378 13.79 3.82 7.71
C ILE A 378 14.01 4.23 9.17
N SER A 379 13.77 5.51 9.44
CA SER A 379 13.86 6.09 10.79
C SER A 379 12.76 5.61 11.72
#